data_AF-A0A6J4S6L0-F1
#
_entry.id   AF-A0A6J4S6L0-F1
#
_cell.length_a   1.000
_cell.length_b   1.000
_cell.length_c   1.000
_cell.angle_alpha   90.00
_cell.angle_beta   90.00
_cell.angle_gamma   90.00
#
_symmetry.space_group_name_H-M   'P 1'
#
loop_
_entity.id
_entity.type
_entity.pdbx_description
1 polymer ?
#
loop_
_entity_poly.entity_id
_entity_poly.type
_entity_poly.pdbx_seq_one_letter_code
_entity_poly.pdbx_strand_id
1 'polypeptide(L)'
;MSTLLFILLFLVLGLGTVFIAMRSGSRGPVFDPNRRGGRLGLAALTALVVVVFAILVPVATGVDNSDRNKEAQGVKLSAEAQRGRTLFSPTCAQCHTLKASKAVGRVGPNLDVIRAPEKLVLDAILKGRYRGRGQMPDRLFEGRDAQDVAKYVDEVAGR
;
A
#
# COMPACT_ATOMS: atom_id res chain seq x y z
N MET A 1 12.93 3.61 -11.59
CA MET A 1 12.48 3.42 -12.99
C MET A 1 11.02 3.01 -13.11
N SER A 2 10.53 2.00 -12.39
CA SER A 2 9.18 1.42 -12.61
C SER A 2 8.01 2.39 -12.36
N THR A 3 8.13 3.29 -11.39
CA THR A 3 7.10 4.32 -11.10
C THR A 3 7.00 5.37 -12.20
N LEU A 4 8.12 5.78 -12.80
CA LEU A 4 8.14 6.74 -13.90
C LEU A 4 7.54 6.15 -15.18
N LEU A 5 7.83 4.88 -15.48
CA LEU A 5 7.20 4.18 -16.61
C LEU A 5 5.69 4.03 -16.40
N PHE A 6 5.27 3.72 -15.17
CA PHE A 6 3.85 3.66 -14.81
C PHE A 6 3.17 5.02 -15.00
N ILE A 7 3.76 6.10 -14.49
CA ILE A 7 3.20 7.46 -14.66
C ILE A 7 3.14 7.84 -16.14
N LEU A 8 4.20 7.62 -16.92
CA LEU A 8 4.24 7.95 -18.35
C LEU A 8 3.21 7.16 -19.16
N LEU A 9 3.02 5.87 -18.86
CA LEU A 9 1.99 5.04 -19.49
C LEU A 9 0.59 5.64 -19.29
N PHE A 10 0.25 6.00 -18.04
CA PHE A 10 -1.04 6.61 -17.72
C PHE A 10 -1.18 8.02 -18.32
N LEU A 11 -0.10 8.79 -18.38
CA LEU A 11 -0.08 10.12 -18.99
C LEU A 11 -0.34 10.04 -20.51
N VAL A 12 0.26 9.08 -21.20
CA VAL A 12 0.07 8.85 -22.64
C VAL A 12 -1.33 8.32 -22.94
N LEU A 13 -1.87 7.40 -22.13
CA LEU A 13 -3.25 6.91 -22.29
C LEU A 13 -4.27 8.00 -21.98
N GLY A 14 -4.04 8.80 -20.93
CA GLY A 14 -4.85 9.96 -20.58
C GLY A 14 -4.86 11.01 -21.71
N LEU A 15 -3.69 11.46 -22.17
CA LEU A 15 -3.62 12.39 -23.29
C LEU A 15 -4.19 11.80 -24.58
N GLY A 16 -3.96 10.51 -24.85
CA GLY A 16 -4.46 9.82 -26.04
C GLY A 16 -5.98 9.77 -26.08
N THR A 17 -6.63 9.44 -24.96
CA THR A 17 -8.10 9.43 -24.87
C THR A 17 -8.69 10.83 -25.01
N VAL A 18 -8.09 11.84 -24.37
CA VAL A 18 -8.51 13.24 -24.50
C VAL A 18 -8.30 13.75 -25.92
N PHE A 19 -7.20 13.41 -26.58
CA PHE A 19 -6.92 13.77 -27.97
C PHE A 19 -7.89 13.09 -28.95
N ILE A 20 -8.22 11.81 -28.74
CA ILE A 20 -9.23 11.09 -29.53
C ILE A 20 -10.62 11.72 -29.33
N ALA A 21 -10.97 12.10 -28.10
CA ALA A 21 -12.21 12.80 -27.80
C ALA A 21 -12.27 14.19 -28.46
N MET A 22 -11.18 14.96 -28.42
CA MET A 22 -11.11 16.29 -29.04
C MET A 22 -11.03 16.24 -30.58
N ARG A 23 -10.44 15.19 -31.16
CA ARG A 23 -10.42 14.96 -32.61
C ARG A 23 -11.77 14.49 -33.16
N SER A 24 -12.66 14.00 -32.29
CA SER A 24 -14.06 13.72 -32.63
C SER A 24 -14.88 15.03 -32.69
N GLY A 25 -14.42 15.98 -33.50
CA GLY A 25 -15.15 17.20 -33.85
C GLY A 25 -16.26 16.89 -34.84
N SER A 26 -17.50 16.96 -34.35
CA SER A 26 -18.75 17.27 -35.08
C SER A 26 -18.99 16.53 -36.40
N ARG A 27 -19.51 15.31 -36.31
CA ARG A 27 -20.65 14.88 -37.13
C ARG A 27 -21.64 14.21 -36.19
N GLY A 28 -22.84 14.78 -36.07
CA GLY A 28 -23.85 14.39 -35.08
C GLY A 28 -24.20 12.91 -35.13
N PRO A 29 -24.91 12.39 -34.10
CA PRO A 29 -25.33 11.01 -34.08
C PRO A 29 -26.33 10.79 -35.22
N VAL A 30 -25.88 10.24 -36.34
CA VAL A 30 -26.78 9.52 -37.23
C VAL A 30 -27.24 8.31 -36.43
N PHE A 31 -28.45 8.39 -35.88
CA PHE A 31 -29.07 7.26 -35.19
C PHE A 31 -29.40 6.22 -36.25
N ASP A 32 -28.45 5.31 -36.44
CA ASP A 32 -28.48 4.25 -37.44
C ASP A 32 -28.98 2.97 -36.74
N PRO A 33 -30.28 2.65 -36.77
CA PRO A 33 -30.89 1.60 -35.93
C PRO A 33 -30.39 0.18 -36.27
N ASN A 34 -29.65 0.03 -37.37
CA ASN A 34 -29.13 -1.24 -37.86
C ASN A 34 -27.70 -1.57 -37.41
N ARG A 35 -27.00 -0.69 -36.67
CA ARG A 35 -25.64 -0.96 -36.16
C ARG A 35 -25.64 -1.67 -34.79
N ARG A 36 -26.42 -2.74 -34.66
CA ARG A 36 -26.35 -3.62 -33.47
C ARG A 36 -24.96 -4.28 -33.32
N GLY A 37 -24.22 -4.45 -34.42
CA GLY A 37 -22.87 -5.04 -34.40
C GLY A 37 -21.73 -4.12 -33.93
N GLY A 38 -21.88 -2.79 -34.01
CA GLY A 38 -20.79 -1.84 -33.70
C GLY A 38 -20.62 -1.56 -32.21
N ARG A 39 -21.72 -1.58 -31.44
CA ARG A 39 -21.70 -1.35 -29.99
C ARG A 39 -21.11 -2.53 -29.21
N LEU A 40 -21.31 -3.76 -29.70
CA LEU A 40 -20.64 -4.94 -29.15
C LEU A 40 -19.12 -4.91 -29.39
N GLY A 41 -18.67 -4.45 -30.56
CA GLY A 41 -17.24 -4.35 -30.87
C GLY A 41 -16.50 -3.33 -29.99
N LEU A 42 -17.09 -2.15 -29.79
CA LEU A 42 -16.50 -1.14 -28.91
C LEU A 42 -16.51 -1.59 -27.44
N ALA A 43 -17.61 -2.18 -26.96
CA ALA A 43 -17.70 -2.71 -25.60
C ALA A 43 -16.76 -3.89 -25.35
N ALA A 44 -16.56 -4.76 -26.34
CA ALA A 44 -15.61 -5.88 -26.25
C ALA A 44 -14.16 -5.39 -26.20
N LEU A 45 -13.81 -4.34 -26.96
CA LEU A 45 -12.48 -3.73 -26.92
C LEU A 45 -12.19 -3.06 -25.57
N THR A 46 -13.13 -2.29 -25.01
CA THR A 46 -12.94 -1.72 -23.67
C THR A 46 -12.85 -2.80 -22.59
N ALA A 47 -13.68 -3.85 -22.67
CA ALA A 47 -13.60 -4.99 -21.75
C ALA A 47 -12.23 -5.68 -21.83
N LEU A 48 -11.70 -5.91 -23.04
CA LEU A 48 -10.38 -6.49 -23.26
C LEU A 48 -9.28 -5.61 -22.64
N VAL A 49 -9.30 -4.31 -22.89
CA VAL A 49 -8.30 -3.37 -22.35
C VAL A 49 -8.35 -3.35 -20.82
N VAL A 50 -9.53 -3.34 -20.21
CA VAL A 50 -9.70 -3.38 -18.76
C VAL A 50 -9.15 -4.69 -18.18
N VAL A 51 -9.44 -5.84 -18.80
CA VAL A 51 -8.93 -7.15 -18.37
C VAL A 51 -7.40 -7.20 -18.50
N VAL A 52 -6.85 -6.71 -19.61
CA VAL A 52 -5.39 -6.64 -19.81
C VAL A 52 -4.75 -5.75 -18.75
N PHE A 53 -5.28 -4.56 -18.48
CA PHE A 53 -4.76 -3.69 -17.42
C PHE A 53 -4.89 -4.30 -16.02
N ALA A 54 -6.02 -4.94 -15.73
CA ALA A 54 -6.27 -5.59 -14.45
C ALA A 54 -5.31 -6.74 -14.16
N ILE A 55 -4.77 -7.41 -15.20
CA ILE A 55 -3.79 -8.49 -15.06
C ILE A 55 -2.35 -7.95 -15.14
N LEU A 56 -2.09 -7.03 -16.07
CA LEU A 56 -0.75 -6.55 -16.38
C LEU A 56 -0.22 -5.60 -15.29
N VAL A 57 -1.08 -4.83 -14.63
CA VAL A 57 -0.67 -3.95 -13.51
C VAL A 57 -0.21 -4.76 -12.28
N PRO A 58 -0.93 -5.78 -11.79
CA PRO A 58 -0.42 -6.63 -10.70
C PRO A 58 0.87 -7.38 -11.06
N VAL A 59 0.98 -7.89 -12.29
CA VAL A 59 2.19 -8.60 -12.75
C VAL A 59 3.38 -7.64 -12.85
N ALA A 60 3.19 -6.44 -13.40
CA ALA A 60 4.26 -5.45 -13.57
C ALA A 60 4.67 -4.77 -12.25
N THR A 61 3.74 -4.61 -11.32
CA THR A 61 4.02 -4.01 -10.00
C THR A 61 4.53 -5.04 -8.98
N GLY A 62 4.62 -6.32 -9.35
CA GLY A 62 5.18 -7.36 -8.50
C GLY A 62 4.35 -7.53 -7.23
N VAL A 63 3.07 -7.86 -7.38
CA VAL A 63 2.24 -8.32 -6.24
C VAL A 63 2.65 -9.75 -5.85
N ASP A 64 3.95 -9.94 -5.58
CA ASP A 64 4.48 -11.12 -4.93
C ASP A 64 4.18 -11.00 -3.44
N ASN A 65 3.09 -11.66 -3.00
CA ASN A 65 2.80 -11.87 -1.57
C ASN A 65 3.89 -12.69 -0.85
N SER A 66 4.89 -13.20 -1.58
CA SER A 66 6.06 -13.94 -1.09
C SER A 66 7.07 -13.05 -0.34
N ASP A 67 6.96 -11.73 -0.44
CA ASP A 67 7.94 -10.78 0.12
C ASP A 67 7.73 -10.45 1.61
N ARG A 68 6.71 -11.02 2.28
CA ARG A 68 6.51 -10.83 3.73
C ARG A 68 7.66 -11.35 4.61
N ASN A 69 8.54 -12.16 4.02
CA ASN A 69 9.70 -12.76 4.68
C ASN A 69 11.05 -12.19 4.24
N LYS A 70 11.10 -11.14 3.41
CA LYS A 70 12.37 -10.49 3.09
C LYS A 70 12.86 -9.74 4.33
N GLU A 71 13.69 -10.43 5.11
CA GLU A 71 14.47 -10.00 6.27
C GLU A 71 14.54 -8.48 6.40
N ALA A 72 14.11 -7.97 7.56
CA ALA A 72 14.37 -6.60 7.94
C ALA A 72 15.88 -6.40 7.90
N GLN A 73 16.38 -5.80 6.82
CA GLN A 73 17.75 -5.31 6.62
C GLN A 73 18.79 -5.94 7.57
N GLY A 74 19.24 -7.18 7.29
CA GLY A 74 20.36 -7.80 7.99
C GLY A 74 20.10 -8.29 9.42
N VAL A 75 18.85 -8.34 9.87
CA VAL A 75 18.46 -8.79 11.21
C VAL A 75 17.70 -10.11 11.14
N LYS A 76 18.29 -11.14 11.75
CA LYS A 76 17.58 -12.40 12.00
C LYS A 76 16.54 -12.19 13.09
N LEU A 77 15.27 -12.10 12.70
CA LEU A 77 14.15 -11.91 13.61
C LEU A 77 13.81 -13.21 14.35
N SER A 78 13.31 -13.08 15.58
CA SER A 78 12.65 -14.19 16.25
C SER A 78 11.33 -14.59 15.55
N ALA A 79 10.82 -15.79 15.82
CA ALA A 79 9.55 -16.24 15.24
C ALA A 79 8.37 -15.33 15.65
N GLU A 80 8.41 -14.81 16.88
CA GLU A 80 7.48 -13.82 17.41
C GLU A 80 7.60 -12.50 16.64
N ALA A 81 8.83 -11.98 16.48
CA ALA A 81 9.07 -10.74 15.76
C ALA A 81 8.69 -10.84 14.27
N GLN A 82 8.82 -12.02 13.67
CA GLN A 82 8.35 -12.25 12.30
C GLN A 82 6.82 -12.11 12.19
N ARG A 83 6.06 -12.61 13.18
CA ARG A 83 4.61 -12.38 13.25
C ARG A 83 4.31 -10.90 13.51
N GLY A 84 4.99 -10.29 14.49
CA GLY A 84 4.86 -8.87 14.82
C GLY A 84 5.08 -7.95 13.62
N ARG A 85 6.04 -8.28 12.75
CA ARG A 85 6.27 -7.57 11.49
C ARG A 85 5.05 -7.55 10.59
N THR A 86 4.36 -8.68 10.44
CA THR A 86 3.17 -8.77 9.59
C THR A 86 2.00 -7.97 10.15
N LEU A 87 1.90 -7.86 11.47
CA LEU A 87 0.90 -7.09 12.19
C LEU A 87 1.22 -5.58 12.20
N PHE A 88 2.49 -5.20 12.15
CA PHE A 88 2.93 -3.80 12.19
C PHE A 88 2.47 -2.98 10.98
N SER A 89 2.58 -3.53 9.77
CA SER A 89 2.27 -2.79 8.53
C SER A 89 0.84 -2.23 8.42
N PRO A 90 -0.23 -3.01 8.65
CA PRO A 90 -1.60 -2.49 8.49
C PRO A 90 -1.97 -1.44 9.56
N THR A 91 -1.43 -1.56 10.77
CA THR A 91 -1.90 -0.77 11.92
C THR A 91 -0.95 0.36 12.30
N CYS A 92 0.36 0.09 12.33
CA CYS A 92 1.35 1.00 12.94
C CYS A 92 2.07 1.87 11.90
N ALA A 93 2.31 1.32 10.71
CA ALA A 93 3.11 1.99 9.66
C ALA A 93 2.48 3.27 9.10
N GLN A 94 1.17 3.43 9.25
CA GLN A 94 0.44 4.63 8.83
C GLN A 94 0.81 5.85 9.67
N CYS A 95 1.11 5.63 10.95
CA CYS A 95 1.40 6.71 11.88
C CYS A 95 2.90 6.84 12.17
N HIS A 96 3.63 5.73 12.22
CA HIS A 96 5.03 5.71 12.66
C HIS A 96 6.02 5.53 11.53
N THR A 97 7.22 6.10 11.70
CA THR A 97 8.37 5.79 10.87
C THR A 97 9.10 4.58 11.46
N LEU A 98 9.40 3.59 10.61
CA LEU A 98 10.21 2.42 10.95
C LEU A 98 10.84 1.84 9.68
N LYS A 99 12.16 1.95 9.55
CA LYS A 99 12.95 1.58 8.37
C LYS A 99 12.83 0.09 8.02
N ALA A 100 12.84 -0.77 9.02
CA ALA A 100 12.68 -2.22 8.87
C ALA A 100 11.36 -2.66 8.20
N SER A 101 10.31 -1.83 8.33
CA SER A 101 9.00 -2.01 7.70
C SER A 101 8.76 -1.06 6.52
N LYS A 102 9.78 -0.29 6.09
CA LYS A 102 9.65 0.78 5.10
C LYS A 102 8.52 1.77 5.44
N ALA A 103 8.23 1.92 6.73
CA ALA A 103 7.18 2.80 7.22
C ALA A 103 7.70 4.23 7.32
N VAL A 104 6.91 5.19 6.86
CA VAL A 104 7.28 6.62 6.75
C VAL A 104 6.26 7.53 7.42
N GLY A 105 5.43 6.97 8.31
CA GLY A 105 4.43 7.73 9.05
C GLY A 105 5.07 8.81 9.93
N ARG A 106 4.45 9.99 9.97
CA ARG A 106 4.96 11.18 10.71
C ARG A 106 4.02 11.66 11.80
N VAL A 107 2.91 10.95 12.03
CA VAL A 107 1.93 11.29 13.07
C VAL A 107 2.45 10.88 14.44
N GLY A 108 3.01 9.68 14.52
CA GLY A 108 3.70 9.16 15.69
C GLY A 108 5.21 9.43 15.62
N PRO A 109 5.93 9.23 16.74
CA PRO A 109 7.38 9.34 16.77
C PRO A 109 8.04 8.33 15.82
N ASN A 110 9.23 8.69 15.34
CA ASN A 110 10.10 7.79 14.60
C ASN A 110 10.67 6.72 15.53
N LEU A 111 10.29 5.46 15.30
CA LEU A 111 10.66 4.33 16.14
C LEU A 111 12.15 4.02 16.06
N ASP A 112 12.80 4.31 14.92
CA ASP A 112 14.25 4.12 14.77
C ASP A 112 15.08 5.11 15.60
N VAL A 113 14.49 6.27 15.90
CA VAL A 113 15.12 7.32 16.71
C VAL A 113 14.89 7.07 18.19
N ILE A 114 13.64 6.83 18.59
CA ILE A 114 13.31 6.70 20.02
C ILE A 114 13.78 5.36 20.61
N ARG A 115 13.92 4.31 19.79
CA ARG A 115 14.38 2.97 20.18
C ARG A 115 13.75 2.49 21.49
N ALA A 116 12.42 2.62 21.53
CA ALA A 116 11.64 2.30 22.71
C ALA A 116 11.78 0.81 23.05
N PRO A 117 12.04 0.45 24.32
CA PRO A 117 12.14 -0.96 24.71
C PRO A 117 10.77 -1.65 24.60
N GLU A 118 10.78 -2.97 24.37
CA GLU A 118 9.56 -3.79 24.20
C GLU A 118 8.44 -3.44 25.21
N LYS A 119 8.77 -3.33 26.50
CA LYS A 119 7.78 -3.00 27.56
C LYS A 119 7.09 -1.65 27.35
N LEU A 120 7.81 -0.64 26.87
CA LEU A 120 7.26 0.68 26.60
C LEU A 120 6.35 0.65 25.37
N VAL A 121 6.73 -0.13 24.35
CA VAL A 121 5.93 -0.35 23.15
C VAL A 121 4.63 -1.09 23.50
N LEU A 122 4.71 -2.15 24.30
CA LEU A 122 3.55 -2.90 24.77
C LEU A 122 2.60 -2.02 25.58
N ASP A 123 3.11 -1.21 26.51
CA ASP A 123 2.30 -0.25 27.26
C ASP A 123 1.62 0.77 26.34
N ALA A 124 2.30 1.23 25.28
CA ALA A 124 1.73 2.15 24.30
C ALA A 124 0.62 1.50 23.49
N ILE A 125 0.79 0.24 23.06
CA ILE A 125 -0.21 -0.53 22.33
C ILE A 125 -1.47 -0.72 23.19
N LEU A 126 -1.30 -1.03 24.48
CA LEU A 126 -2.41 -1.35 25.38
C LEU A 126 -3.14 -0.10 25.89
N LYS A 127 -2.41 0.95 26.29
CA LYS A 127 -3.00 2.13 26.97
C LYS A 127 -3.11 3.37 26.09
N GLY A 128 -2.51 3.35 24.90
CA GLY A 128 -2.42 4.51 24.04
C GLY A 128 -1.62 5.66 24.65
N ARG A 129 -1.70 6.84 24.01
CA ARG A 129 -1.00 8.06 24.43
C ARG A 129 -1.87 9.33 24.46
N TYR A 130 -3.18 9.19 24.25
CA TYR A 130 -4.16 10.30 24.22
C TYR A 130 -4.19 11.17 25.50
N ARG A 131 -3.73 10.65 26.64
CA ARG A 131 -3.64 11.38 27.93
C ARG A 131 -2.39 12.27 28.01
N GLY A 132 -2.18 13.15 27.02
CA GLY A 132 -1.13 14.17 27.04
C GLY A 132 0.26 13.73 26.54
N ARG A 133 0.38 12.57 25.89
CA ARG A 133 1.65 12.07 25.30
C ARG A 133 1.57 11.79 23.80
N GLY A 134 0.48 12.21 23.14
CA GLY A 134 0.24 12.03 21.70
C GLY A 134 -1.21 11.66 21.38
N GLN A 135 -1.48 11.32 20.13
CA GLN A 135 -2.82 10.92 19.65
C GLN A 135 -2.95 9.41 19.43
N MET A 136 -1.99 8.61 19.92
CA MET A 136 -2.00 7.16 19.73
C MET A 136 -3.22 6.54 20.44
N PRO A 137 -4.09 5.80 19.74
CA PRO A 137 -5.22 5.08 20.33
C PRO A 137 -4.76 3.97 21.29
N ASP A 138 -5.66 3.54 22.17
CA ASP A 138 -5.43 2.36 23.02
C ASP A 138 -5.89 1.07 22.35
N ARG A 139 -5.51 -0.07 22.95
CA ARG A 139 -5.92 -1.44 22.57
C ARG A 139 -5.83 -1.74 21.06
N LEU A 140 -4.73 -1.34 20.43
CA LEU A 140 -4.50 -1.62 19.00
C LEU A 140 -4.30 -3.13 18.73
N PHE A 141 -3.77 -3.84 19.72
CA PHE A 141 -3.66 -5.30 19.77
C PHE A 141 -3.79 -5.76 21.22
N GLU A 142 -4.08 -7.05 21.41
CA GLU A 142 -4.20 -7.67 22.73
C GLU A 142 -3.42 -9.00 22.78
N GLY A 143 -3.14 -9.48 24.00
CA GLY A 143 -2.50 -10.78 24.21
C GLY A 143 -1.17 -10.94 23.47
N ARG A 144 -1.04 -12.04 22.73
CA ARG A 144 0.20 -12.40 22.02
C ARG A 144 0.51 -11.46 20.86
N ASP A 145 -0.50 -10.95 20.17
CA ASP A 145 -0.29 -10.05 19.02
C ASP A 145 0.38 -8.74 19.46
N ALA A 146 -0.03 -8.20 20.60
CA ALA A 146 0.59 -7.01 21.17
C ALA A 146 2.06 -7.26 21.57
N GLN A 147 2.36 -8.43 22.12
CA GLN A 147 3.71 -8.84 22.50
C GLN A 147 4.61 -9.02 21.27
N ASP A 148 4.11 -9.73 20.26
CA ASP A 148 4.83 -10.00 19.02
C ASP A 148 5.19 -8.69 18.29
N VAL A 149 4.26 -7.74 18.21
CA VAL A 149 4.52 -6.40 17.63
C VAL A 149 5.51 -5.61 18.47
N ALA A 150 5.37 -5.62 19.80
CA ALA A 150 6.29 -4.91 20.68
C ALA A 150 7.73 -5.45 20.55
N LYS A 151 7.87 -6.77 20.52
CA LYS A 151 9.15 -7.46 20.34
C LYS A 151 9.75 -7.19 18.95
N TYR A 152 8.92 -7.18 17.91
CA TYR A 152 9.37 -6.80 16.58
C TYR A 152 9.97 -5.39 16.55
N VAL A 153 9.28 -4.39 17.13
CA VAL A 153 9.77 -3.01 17.17
C VAL A 153 11.08 -2.91 17.95
N ASP A 154 11.18 -3.57 19.11
CA ASP A 154 12.40 -3.62 19.92
C ASP A 154 13.59 -4.24 19.15
N GLU A 155 13.35 -5.34 18.43
CA GLU A 155 14.38 -6.04 17.66
C GLU A 155 14.86 -5.24 16.45
N VAL A 156 14.10 -4.29 15.90
CA VAL A 156 14.47 -3.64 14.64
C VAL A 156 14.68 -2.13 14.73
N ALA A 157 14.22 -1.49 15.80
CA ALA A 157 14.32 -0.05 15.96
C ALA A 157 15.79 0.40 15.93
N GLY A 158 16.11 1.28 14.98
CA GLY A 158 17.44 1.90 14.87
C GLY A 158 18.45 1.10 14.07
N ARG A 159 18.01 0.08 13.33
CA ARG A 159 18.83 -0.75 12.44
C ARG A 159 18.73 -0.33 10.96
#